data_AF-A0A4U1GLY3-F1
#
_entry.id   AF-A0A4U1GLY3-F1
#
_cell.length_a   1.000
_cell.length_b   1.000
_cell.length_c   1.000
_cell.angle_alpha   90.00
_cell.angle_beta   90.00
_cell.angle_gamma   90.00
#
_symmetry.space_group_name_H-M   'P 1'
#
loop_
_entity.id
_entity.type
_entity.pdbx_description
1 polymer ?
#
loop_
_entity_poly.entity_id
_entity_poly.type
_entity_poly.pdbx_seq_one_letter_code
_entity_poly.pdbx_strand_id
1 'polypeptide(L)'
;MATSNTSKFVLKISILLIPYIMLSLILHDGGPGGGVGGGGYDLSGLVYGLLLFAVTIIWLIWMGISYAVSKTAAGKKLHLRLLIIGLIALIAAWFITPRMF
;
A
#
# COMPACT_ATOMS: atom_id res chain seq x y z
N MET A 1 -4.61 -9.17 27.98
CA MET A 1 -5.95 -8.97 27.35
C MET A 1 -5.91 -9.58 25.95
N ALA A 2 -6.64 -10.67 25.70
CA ALA A 2 -6.62 -11.31 24.38
C ALA A 2 -7.33 -10.40 23.36
N THR A 3 -6.58 -9.83 22.41
CA THR A 3 -7.15 -8.99 21.36
C THR A 3 -8.05 -9.82 20.45
N SER A 4 -9.30 -9.36 20.27
CA SER A 4 -10.27 -10.00 19.38
C SER A 4 -9.74 -10.04 17.94
N ASN A 5 -10.20 -11.01 17.13
CA ASN A 5 -9.78 -11.12 15.73
C ASN A 5 -10.08 -9.84 14.93
N THR A 6 -11.16 -9.14 15.26
CA THR A 6 -11.50 -7.82 14.69
C THR A 6 -10.45 -6.77 15.02
N SER A 7 -10.02 -6.69 16.29
CA SER A 7 -8.99 -5.73 16.72
C SER A 7 -7.65 -5.99 16.00
N LYS A 8 -7.28 -7.27 15.86
CA LYS A 8 -6.07 -7.67 15.12
C LYS A 8 -6.16 -7.34 13.63
N PHE A 9 -7.34 -7.51 13.03
CA PHE A 9 -7.59 -7.15 11.65
C PHE A 9 -7.44 -5.64 11.45
N VAL A 10 -8.11 -4.82 12.27
CA VAL A 10 -8.06 -3.35 12.20
C VAL A 10 -6.64 -2.83 12.38
N LEU A 11 -5.91 -3.33 13.37
CA LEU A 11 -4.51 -2.95 13.60
C LEU A 11 -3.63 -3.27 12.40
N LYS A 12 -3.73 -4.49 11.87
CA LYS A 12 -2.93 -4.90 10.71
C LYS A 12 -3.29 -4.04 9.52
N ILE A 13 -4.57 -3.94 9.14
CA ILE A 13 -4.94 -3.22 7.91
C ILE A 13 -4.55 -1.75 7.95
N SER A 14 -4.57 -1.12 9.13
CA SER A 14 -4.13 0.27 9.30
C SER A 14 -2.67 0.49 8.88
N ILE A 15 -1.79 -0.51 9.06
CA ILE A 15 -0.38 -0.44 8.64
C ILE A 15 -0.24 -0.33 7.12
N LEU A 16 -1.17 -0.91 6.35
CA LEU A 16 -1.22 -0.70 4.90
C LEU A 16 -1.94 0.60 4.56
N LEU A 17 -3.11 0.80 5.15
CA LEU A 17 -4.10 1.77 4.70
C LEU A 17 -3.63 3.21 4.93
N ILE A 18 -2.95 3.48 6.05
CA ILE A 18 -2.41 4.81 6.38
C ILE A 18 -1.33 5.25 5.36
N PRO A 19 -0.22 4.51 5.17
CA PRO A 19 0.80 4.94 4.22
C PRO A 19 0.29 4.90 2.77
N TYR A 20 -0.60 3.96 2.44
CA TYR A 20 -1.21 3.90 1.11
C TYR A 20 -2.02 5.17 0.80
N ILE A 21 -2.90 5.60 1.71
CA ILE A 21 -3.67 6.83 1.52
C ILE A 21 -2.75 8.05 1.46
N MET A 22 -1.78 8.18 2.38
CA MET A 22 -0.87 9.32 2.37
C MET A 22 -0.10 9.45 1.05
N LEU A 23 0.51 8.35 0.58
CA LEU A 23 1.25 8.34 -0.68
C LEU A 23 0.33 8.62 -1.87
N SER A 24 -0.88 8.05 -1.86
CA SER A 24 -1.88 8.30 -2.91
C SER A 24 -2.30 9.77 -2.97
N LEU A 25 -2.48 10.42 -1.81
CA LEU A 25 -2.81 11.84 -1.73
C LEU A 25 -1.66 12.72 -2.23
N ILE A 26 -0.42 12.42 -1.83
CA ILE A 26 0.77 13.14 -2.32
C ILE A 26 0.87 13.05 -3.85
N LEU A 27 0.63 11.85 -4.40
CA LEU A 27 0.62 11.61 -5.85
C LEU A 27 -0.54 12.30 -6.58
N HIS A 28 -1.65 12.54 -5.88
CA HIS A 28 -2.80 13.24 -6.45
C HIS A 28 -2.64 14.77 -6.40
N ASP A 29 -1.99 15.28 -5.35
CA ASP A 29 -1.73 16.69 -5.08
C ASP A 29 -0.47 17.21 -5.77
N GLY A 30 0.38 16.32 -6.29
CA GLY A 30 1.47 16.64 -7.21
C GLY A 30 0.94 17.34 -8.45
N GLY A 31 0.81 18.67 -8.37
CA GLY A 31 0.32 19.53 -9.44
C GLY A 31 1.15 19.42 -10.72
N PRO A 32 0.62 19.89 -11.87
CA PRO A 32 1.35 19.85 -13.14
C PRO A 32 2.70 20.56 -12.96
N GLY A 33 3.79 19.82 -13.12
CA GLY A 33 5.16 20.27 -12.85
C GLY A 33 5.44 21.62 -13.52
N GLY A 34 5.40 22.69 -12.74
CA GLY A 34 5.68 24.05 -13.16
C GLY A 34 7.18 24.25 -13.30
N GLY A 35 7.78 23.72 -14.36
CA GLY A 35 9.15 24.04 -14.75
C GLY A 35 9.22 25.39 -15.46
N VAL A 36 9.10 26.50 -14.73
CA VAL A 36 9.44 27.83 -15.27
C VAL A 36 10.97 27.94 -15.31
N GLY A 37 11.56 27.54 -16.43
CA GLY A 37 12.97 27.79 -16.75
C GLY A 37 13.98 26.91 -16.01
N GLY A 38 14.60 25.97 -16.73
CA GLY A 38 15.86 25.34 -16.33
C GLY A 38 15.78 23.92 -15.77
N GLY A 39 15.80 22.92 -16.67
CA GLY A 39 16.57 21.66 -16.53
C GLY A 39 16.34 20.69 -15.37
N GLY A 40 15.51 20.98 -14.38
CA GLY A 40 15.22 20.07 -13.27
C GLY A 40 14.04 19.15 -13.58
N TYR A 41 14.29 17.85 -13.77
CA TYR A 41 13.22 16.85 -13.82
C TYR A 41 12.65 16.65 -12.42
N ASP A 42 11.37 16.93 -12.23
CA ASP A 42 10.67 16.58 -11.00
C ASP A 42 10.37 15.07 -11.01
N LEU A 43 11.26 14.30 -10.40
CA LEU A 43 11.14 12.85 -10.23
C LEU A 43 10.27 12.46 -9.02
N SER A 44 9.65 13.42 -8.33
CA SER A 44 8.86 13.17 -7.12
C SER A 44 7.72 12.18 -7.39
N GLY A 45 6.97 12.34 -8.48
CA GLY A 45 5.91 11.41 -8.89
C GLY A 45 6.42 9.97 -9.05
N LEU A 46 7.57 9.79 -9.71
CA LEU A 46 8.19 8.47 -9.87
C LEU A 46 8.62 7.87 -8.53
N VAL A 47 9.26 8.67 -7.67
CA VAL A 47 9.76 8.22 -6.35
C VAL A 47 8.61 7.83 -5.44
N TYR A 48 7.57 8.67 -5.31
CA TYR A 48 6.41 8.39 -4.49
C TYR A 48 5.59 7.20 -5.03
N GLY A 49 5.58 7.01 -6.35
CA GLY A 49 5.00 5.83 -6.97
C GLY A 49 5.71 4.53 -6.65
N LEU A 50 7.02 4.52 -6.84
CA LEU A 50 7.84 3.37 -6.48
C LEU A 50 7.71 3.04 -4.98
N LEU A 51 7.62 4.06 -4.11
CA LEU A 51 7.33 3.88 -2.68
C LEU A 51 5.97 3.25 -2.44
N LEU A 52 4.91 3.69 -3.13
CA LEU A 52 3.56 3.12 -3.02
C LEU A 52 3.55 1.63 -3.42
N PHE A 53 4.22 1.28 -4.51
CA PHE A 53 4.40 -0.12 -4.93
C PHE A 53 5.22 -0.92 -3.92
N ALA A 54 6.35 -0.38 -3.45
CA ALA A 54 7.23 -1.05 -2.50
C ALA A 54 6.50 -1.38 -1.19
N VAL A 55 5.78 -0.42 -0.61
CA VAL A 55 4.97 -0.63 0.61
C VAL A 55 3.94 -1.73 0.39
N THR A 56 3.26 -1.72 -0.76
CA THR A 56 2.23 -2.72 -1.09
C THR A 56 2.82 -4.11 -1.29
N ILE A 57 3.99 -4.23 -1.93
CA ILE A 57 4.70 -5.50 -2.12
C ILE A 57 5.19 -6.06 -0.79
N ILE A 58 5.81 -5.23 0.06
CA ILE A 58 6.26 -5.63 1.40
C ILE A 58 5.08 -6.13 2.23
N TRP A 59 3.93 -5.45 2.14
CA TRP A 59 2.70 -5.88 2.78
C TRP A 59 2.24 -7.27 2.30
N LEU A 60 2.21 -7.49 0.99
CA LEU A 60 1.81 -8.77 0.39
C LEU A 60 2.72 -9.92 0.85
N ILE A 61 4.04 -9.70 0.85
CA ILE A 61 5.01 -10.67 1.36
C ILE A 61 4.75 -10.97 2.83
N TRP A 62 4.56 -9.93 3.66
CA TRP A 62 4.32 -10.11 5.09
C TRP A 62 3.01 -10.87 5.38
N MET A 63 1.92 -10.58 4.66
CA MET A 63 0.67 -11.31 4.79
C MET A 63 0.76 -12.74 4.24
N GLY A 64 1.51 -12.96 3.16
CA GLY A 64 1.81 -14.29 2.62
C GLY A 64 2.56 -15.17 3.61
N ILE A 65 3.63 -14.64 4.22
CA ILE A 65 4.37 -15.34 5.28
C ILE A 65 3.46 -15.60 6.48
N SER A 66 2.68 -14.59 6.91
CA SER A 66 1.74 -14.75 8.03
C SER A 66 0.68 -15.82 7.77
N TYR A 67 0.19 -15.91 6.54
CA TYR A 67 -0.74 -16.95 6.11
C TYR A 67 -0.10 -18.34 6.15
N ALA A 68 1.12 -18.48 5.62
CA ALA A 68 1.86 -19.74 5.59
C ALA A 68 2.20 -20.26 7.00
N VAL A 69 2.58 -19.37 7.91
CA VAL A 69 2.96 -19.71 9.30
C VAL A 69 1.72 -19.97 10.18
N SER A 70 0.54 -19.47 9.81
CA SER A 70 -0.66 -19.60 10.65
C SER A 70 -1.15 -21.06 10.71
N LYS A 71 -1.13 -21.64 11.91
CA LYS A 71 -1.60 -23.02 12.15
C LYS A 71 -3.12 -23.12 12.38
N THR A 72 -3.80 -21.98 12.56
CA THR A 72 -5.24 -21.97 12.87
C THR A 72 -6.08 -21.54 11.65
N ALA A 73 -7.23 -22.18 11.45
CA ALA A 73 -8.14 -21.83 10.35
C ALA A 73 -8.63 -20.36 10.44
N ALA A 74 -8.86 -19.86 11.65
CA ALA A 74 -9.25 -18.48 11.89
C ALA A 74 -8.14 -17.48 11.50
N GLY A 75 -6.88 -17.79 11.85
CA GLY A 75 -5.72 -16.98 11.48
C GLY A 75 -5.48 -16.99 9.96
N LYS A 76 -5.55 -18.16 9.32
CA LYS A 76 -5.46 -18.29 7.85
C LYS A 76 -6.54 -17.46 7.14
N LYS A 77 -7.80 -17.55 7.57
CA LYS A 77 -8.90 -16.76 6.99
C LYS A 77 -8.68 -15.25 7.15
N LEU A 78 -8.15 -14.81 8.30
CA LEU A 78 -7.83 -13.40 8.54
C LEU A 78 -6.70 -12.93 7.61
N HIS A 79 -5.60 -13.67 7.52
CA HIS A 79 -4.47 -13.30 6.67
C HIS A 79 -4.83 -13.35 5.19
N LEU A 80 -5.64 -14.32 4.76
CA LEU A 80 -6.14 -14.40 3.38
C LEU A 80 -6.95 -13.16 3.01
N ARG A 81 -7.85 -12.69 3.89
CA ARG A 81 -8.60 -11.44 3.66
C ARG A 81 -7.67 -10.24 3.52
N LEU A 82 -6.67 -10.11 4.39
CA LEU A 82 -5.69 -9.02 4.33
C LEU A 82 -4.82 -9.09 3.06
N LEU A 83 -4.53 -10.29 2.56
CA LEU A 83 -3.78 -10.52 1.33
C LEU A 83 -4.60 -10.10 0.12
N ILE A 84 -5.89 -10.47 0.06
CA ILE A 84 -6.81 -10.02 -0.99
C ILE A 84 -6.92 -8.49 -1.00
N ILE A 85 -7.04 -7.84 0.16
CA ILE A 85 -7.06 -6.37 0.23
C ILE A 85 -5.75 -5.77 -0.29
N GLY A 86 -4.59 -6.38 0.03
CA GLY A 86 -3.30 -5.97 -0.51
C GLY A 86 -3.21 -6.09 -2.04
N LEU A 87 -3.79 -7.14 -2.62
CA LEU A 87 -3.85 -7.31 -4.08
C LEU A 87 -4.74 -6.26 -4.74
N ILE A 88 -5.90 -5.97 -4.13
CA ILE A 88 -6.78 -4.88 -4.60
C ILE A 88 -6.05 -3.54 -4.52
N ALA A 89 -5.32 -3.28 -3.42
CA ALA A 89 -4.52 -2.06 -3.27
C ALA A 89 -3.41 -1.96 -4.33
N LEU A 90 -2.78 -3.08 -4.69
CA LEU A 90 -1.78 -3.13 -5.76
C LEU A 90 -2.39 -2.78 -7.11
N ILE A 91 -3.55 -3.35 -7.44
CA ILE A 91 -4.29 -3.03 -8.66
C ILE A 91 -4.71 -1.56 -8.66
N ALA A 92 -5.23 -1.05 -7.53
CA ALA A 92 -5.60 0.35 -7.39
C ALA A 92 -4.39 1.30 -7.55
N ALA A 93 -3.19 0.89 -7.10
CA ALA A 93 -1.97 1.68 -7.28
C ALA A 93 -1.68 1.90 -8.78
N TRP A 94 -1.94 0.90 -9.63
CA TRP A 94 -1.79 1.04 -11.09
C TRP A 94 -2.71 2.09 -11.72
N PHE A 95 -3.82 2.47 -11.08
CA PHE A 95 -4.70 3.54 -11.56
C PHE A 95 -4.30 4.92 -11.04
N ILE A 96 -3.52 4.99 -9.97
CA ILE A 96 -2.97 6.23 -9.39
C ILE A 96 -1.67 6.62 -10.11
N THR A 97 -0.88 5.61 -10.47
CA THR A 97 0.42 5.68 -11.16
C THR A 97 0.43 6.19 -12.61
N PRO A 98 -0.65 6.15 -13.43
CA PRO A 98 -0.61 6.67 -14.80
C PRO A 98 -0.37 8.19 -14.86
N ARG A 99 -0.52 8.91 -13.73
CA ARG A 99 -0.14 10.32 -13.61
C ARG A 99 1.37 10.56 -13.42
N MET A 100 2.19 9.52 -13.41
CA MET A 100 3.65 9.62 -13.21
C MET A 100 4.44 9.80 -14.51
N PHE A 101 3.78 9.73 -15.68
CA PHE A 101 4.38 9.88 -17.00
C PHE A 101 3.68 10.99 -17.80
#